data_AF-A0AAW2U148-F1
#
_entry.id   AF-A0AAW2U148-F1
#
_cell.length_a   1.000
_cell.length_b   1.000
_cell.length_c   1.000
_cell.angle_alpha   90.00
_cell.angle_beta   90.00
_cell.angle_gamma   90.00
#
_symmetry.space_group_name_H-M   'P 1'
#
loop_
_entity.id
_entity.type
_entity.pdbx_description
1 polymer ?
#
loop_
_entity_poly.entity_id
_entity_poly.type
_entity_poly.pdbx_seq_one_letter_code
_entity_poly.pdbx_strand_id
1 'polypeptide(L)'
;MEPHNIRLGLCMGGFAPHGQYGCKYSCWPIILTPYNLSLGICKSSEYIFLMMVISDPFTLKHLIDVYLELLIEELQNLWHVGVLTHDNAKKETFTMCATLMWTRLWDNV
;
A
#
# COMPACT_ATOMS: atom_id res chain seq x y z
N MET A 1 14.64 -0.17 17.07
CA MET A 1 13.66 -0.75 16.12
C MET A 1 13.75 -2.26 16.27
N GLU A 2 12.65 -2.90 16.63
CA GLU A 2 12.60 -4.37 16.70
C GLU A 2 12.76 -4.96 15.29
N PRO A 3 13.51 -6.07 15.13
CA PRO A 3 13.81 -6.64 13.82
C PRO A 3 12.58 -7.17 13.07
N HIS A 4 11.42 -7.28 13.73
CA HIS A 4 10.17 -7.80 13.16
C HIS A 4 9.19 -6.71 12.71
N ASN A 5 9.54 -5.42 12.83
CA ASN A 5 8.68 -4.33 12.38
C ASN A 5 8.66 -4.22 10.85
N ILE A 6 7.49 -3.97 10.27
CA ILE A 6 7.33 -3.90 8.82
C ILE A 6 7.61 -2.51 8.27
N ARG A 7 8.40 -2.46 7.20
CA ARG A 7 8.60 -1.27 6.38
C ARG A 7 7.63 -1.30 5.22
N LEU A 8 6.84 -0.26 5.02
CA LEU A 8 5.85 -0.18 3.95
C LEU A 8 6.26 0.90 2.94
N GLY A 9 5.95 0.68 1.66
CA GLY A 9 5.93 1.74 0.65
C GLY A 9 4.57 1.82 0.00
N LEU A 10 4.14 3.04 -0.26
CA LEU A 10 2.85 3.35 -0.87
C LEU A 10 3.09 3.84 -2.30
N CYS A 11 2.36 3.28 -3.26
CA CYS A 11 2.40 3.70 -4.65
C CYS A 11 0.98 4.00 -5.13
N MET A 12 0.79 5.12 -5.83
CA MET A 12 -0.48 5.46 -6.47
C MET A 12 -0.21 5.81 -7.93
N GLY A 13 -0.86 5.14 -8.87
CA GLY A 13 -0.57 5.29 -10.29
C GLY A 13 -1.81 5.25 -11.16
N GLY A 14 -1.79 5.94 -12.30
CA GLY A 14 -2.88 5.87 -13.28
C GLY A 14 -2.68 4.68 -14.24
N PHE A 15 -3.66 3.79 -14.31
CA PHE A 15 -3.73 2.66 -15.22
C PHE A 15 -4.94 2.81 -16.16
N ALA A 16 -4.69 2.71 -17.48
CA ALA A 16 -5.74 2.67 -18.49
C ALA A 16 -5.92 1.22 -19.00
N PRO A 17 -6.93 0.47 -18.52
CA PRO A 17 -7.09 -0.96 -18.86
C PRO A 17 -7.39 -1.23 -20.35
N HIS A 18 -7.86 -0.22 -21.10
CA HIS A 18 -8.17 -0.33 -22.52
C HIS A 18 -7.33 0.66 -23.33
N GLY A 19 -6.07 0.32 -23.59
CA GLY A 19 -5.11 1.18 -24.29
C GLY A 19 -5.36 1.39 -25.79
N GLN A 20 -6.43 0.86 -26.40
CA GLN A 20 -6.59 0.91 -27.86
C GLN A 20 -8.00 1.26 -28.37
N TYR A 21 -9.05 1.19 -27.54
CA TYR A 21 -10.43 1.48 -27.98
C TYR A 21 -11.18 2.36 -26.96
N GLY A 22 -10.98 3.67 -27.07
CA GLY A 22 -12.01 4.70 -26.81
C GLY A 22 -12.57 4.89 -25.39
N CYS A 23 -12.18 4.13 -24.38
CA CYS A 23 -12.70 4.28 -23.03
C CYS A 23 -11.80 5.21 -22.20
N LYS A 24 -12.28 6.44 -21.90
CA LYS A 24 -11.65 7.44 -21.01
C LYS A 24 -11.67 7.05 -19.52
N TYR A 25 -11.53 5.77 -19.19
CA TYR A 25 -11.50 5.31 -17.82
C TYR A 25 -10.04 5.20 -17.37
N SER A 26 -9.62 6.15 -16.53
CA SER A 26 -8.36 6.09 -15.79
C SER A 26 -8.63 5.45 -14.43
N CYS A 27 -8.14 4.23 -14.25
CA CYS A 27 -8.17 3.58 -12.95
C CYS A 27 -6.94 4.02 -12.15
N TRP A 28 -7.10 4.50 -10.92
CA TRP A 28 -5.96 4.81 -10.05
C TRP A 28 -5.84 3.77 -8.92
N PRO A 29 -5.03 2.71 -9.10
CA PRO A 29 -4.70 1.81 -8.00
C PRO A 29 -3.86 2.50 -6.93
N ILE A 30 -4.25 2.28 -5.67
CA ILE A 30 -3.40 2.54 -4.49
C ILE A 30 -2.84 1.20 -4.03
N ILE A 31 -1.51 1.10 -4.01
CA ILE A 31 -0.75 -0.11 -3.80
C ILE A 31 0.14 0.05 -2.57
N LEU A 32 0.07 -0.90 -1.65
CA LEU A 32 0.94 -0.99 -0.48
C LEU A 32 1.89 -2.20 -0.62
N THR A 33 3.18 -1.99 -0.41
CA THR A 33 4.20 -3.05 -0.53
C THR A 33 5.06 -3.12 0.73
N PRO A 34 5.16 -4.28 1.41
CA PRO A 34 6.07 -4.50 2.52
C PRO A 34 7.51 -4.76 2.03
N TYR A 35 8.46 -4.02 2.59
CA TYR A 35 9.90 -4.03 2.32
C TYR A 35 10.69 -4.89 3.32
N ASN A 36 10.03 -5.79 4.06
CA ASN A 36 10.70 -6.67 5.02
C ASN A 36 11.36 -7.90 4.38
N LEU A 37 11.06 -8.17 3.11
CA LEU A 37 11.63 -9.28 2.37
C LEU A 37 12.88 -8.84 1.62
N SER A 38 13.77 -9.78 1.31
CA SER A 38 14.96 -9.50 0.50
C SER A 38 14.56 -8.77 -0.79
N LEU A 39 15.35 -7.76 -1.17
CA LEU A 39 15.01 -6.78 -2.22
C LEU A 39 14.64 -7.40 -3.59
N GLY A 40 15.02 -8.67 -3.83
CA GLY A 40 14.66 -9.43 -5.03
C GLY A 40 13.24 -10.03 -5.01
N ILE A 41 12.67 -10.29 -3.84
CA ILE A 41 11.34 -10.91 -3.65
C ILE A 41 10.27 -9.84 -3.42
N CYS A 42 10.65 -8.70 -2.84
CA CYS A 42 9.75 -7.57 -2.56
C CYS A 42 9.01 -7.02 -3.80
N LYS A 43 9.54 -7.25 -5.01
CA LYS A 43 8.91 -6.85 -6.28
C LYS A 43 8.07 -7.95 -6.94
N SER A 44 8.00 -9.14 -6.34
CA SER A 44 7.11 -10.19 -6.83
C SER A 44 5.66 -9.76 -6.62
N SER A 45 4.79 -10.03 -7.60
CA SER A 45 3.36 -9.71 -7.54
C SER A 45 2.66 -10.29 -6.31
N GLU A 46 3.27 -11.29 -5.66
CA GLU A 46 2.77 -11.97 -4.45
C GLU A 46 2.85 -11.11 -3.19
N TYR A 47 3.64 -10.02 -3.20
CA TYR A 47 3.81 -9.12 -2.05
C TYR A 47 3.28 -7.71 -2.33
N ILE A 48 2.50 -7.55 -3.40
CA ILE A 48 1.85 -6.31 -3.76
C ILE A 48 0.41 -6.36 -3.25
N PHE A 49 0.10 -5.60 -2.20
CA PHE A 49 -1.26 -5.47 -1.71
C PHE A 49 -1.94 -4.31 -2.42
N LEU A 50 -2.84 -4.65 -3.35
CA LEU A 50 -3.75 -3.68 -3.95
C LEU A 50 -4.82 -3.34 -2.91
N MET A 51 -4.86 -2.08 -2.47
CA MET A 51 -5.85 -1.67 -1.47
C MET A 51 -7.11 -1.08 -2.10
N MET A 52 -6.99 -0.34 -3.21
CA MET A 52 -8.13 0.31 -3.85
C MET A 52 -7.88 0.50 -5.34
N VAL A 53 -8.96 0.44 -6.14
CA VAL A 53 -8.99 0.84 -7.55
C VAL A 53 -10.11 1.86 -7.74
N ILE A 54 -9.78 3.10 -8.08
CA ILE A 54 -10.77 4.15 -8.37
C ILE A 54 -10.94 4.23 -9.88
N SER A 55 -12.13 3.94 -10.41
CA SER A 55 -12.38 3.86 -11.86
C SER A 55 -12.77 5.18 -12.52
N ASP A 56 -13.12 6.23 -11.76
CA ASP A 56 -13.62 7.50 -12.29
C ASP A 56 -12.78 8.71 -11.84
N PRO A 57 -12.24 9.53 -12.77
CA PRO A 57 -11.42 10.70 -12.46
C PRO A 57 -12.20 11.91 -11.89
N PHE A 58 -13.52 12.00 -12.06
CA PHE A 58 -14.31 13.15 -11.59
C PHE A 58 -14.67 13.04 -10.10
N THR A 59 -14.93 11.82 -9.63
CA THR A 59 -15.18 11.51 -8.22
C THR A 59 -13.86 11.29 -7.43
N LEU A 60 -12.73 11.31 -8.15
CA LEU A 60 -11.40 10.93 -7.71
C LEU A 60 -10.92 11.74 -6.51
N LYS A 61 -11.05 13.07 -6.54
CA LYS A 61 -10.46 13.92 -5.49
C LYS A 61 -11.10 13.67 -4.12
N HIS A 62 -12.42 13.67 -4.07
CA HIS A 62 -13.15 13.43 -2.82
C HIS A 62 -12.95 12.00 -2.29
N LEU A 63 -12.97 11.00 -3.17
CA LEU A 63 -12.74 9.61 -2.77
C LEU A 63 -11.30 9.37 -2.31
N ILE A 64 -10.32 10.00 -2.96
CA ILE A 64 -8.92 9.96 -2.54
C ILE A 64 -8.78 10.64 -1.18
N ASP A 65 -9.34 11.83 -0.97
CA ASP A 65 -9.17 12.58 0.27
C ASP A 65 -9.70 11.78 1.47
N VAL A 66 -10.92 11.24 1.38
CA VAL A 66 -11.52 10.39 2.43
C VAL A 66 -10.72 9.10 2.65
N TYR A 67 -10.24 8.48 1.56
CA TYR A 67 -9.48 7.24 1.68
C TYR A 67 -8.08 7.46 2.25
N LEU A 68 -7.40 8.53 1.84
CA LEU A 68 -6.08 8.87 2.37
C LEU A 68 -6.17 9.17 3.85
N GLU A 69 -7.24 9.83 4.31
CA GLU A 69 -7.49 10.04 5.73
C GLU A 69 -7.62 8.71 6.48
N LEU A 70 -8.47 7.80 6.01
CA LEU A 70 -8.60 6.44 6.59
C LEU A 70 -7.27 5.67 6.57
N LEU A 71 -6.51 5.76 5.48
CA LEU A 71 -5.22 5.10 5.34
C LEU A 71 -4.18 5.67 6.32
N ILE A 72 -4.16 6.99 6.51
CA ILE A 72 -3.27 7.65 7.45
C ILE A 72 -3.61 7.23 8.88
N GLU A 73 -4.89 7.19 9.24
CA GLU A 73 -5.35 6.72 10.56
C GLU A 73 -4.91 5.27 10.83
N GLU A 74 -5.11 4.37 9.87
CA GLU A 74 -4.66 2.98 9.97
C GLU A 74 -3.14 2.87 10.12
N LEU A 75 -2.37 3.62 9.32
CA LEU A 75 -0.90 3.66 9.42
C LEU A 75 -0.42 4.24 10.76
N GLN A 76 -1.10 5.26 11.28
CA GLN A 76 -0.81 5.82 12.60
C GLN A 76 -1.13 4.82 13.70
N ASN A 77 -2.23 4.08 13.60
CA ASN A 77 -2.60 3.04 14.56
C ASN A 77 -1.55 1.90 14.53
N LEU A 78 -1.15 1.46 13.34
CA LEU A 78 -0.08 0.48 13.14
C LEU A 78 1.28 0.92 13.70
N TRP A 79 1.56 2.22 13.73
CA TRP A 79 2.81 2.76 14.27
C TRP A 79 2.76 2.93 15.80
N HIS A 80 1.66 3.45 16.35
CA HIS A 80 1.55 3.78 17.78
C HIS A 80 1.09 2.60 18.64
N VAL A 81 0.13 1.81 18.16
CA VAL A 81 -0.45 0.67 18.88
C VAL A 81 0.20 -0.64 18.40
N GLY A 82 0.38 -0.78 17.08
CA GLY A 82 0.84 -2.02 16.49
C GLY A 82 -0.21 -3.14 16.52
N VAL A 83 0.15 -4.31 15.98
CA VAL A 83 -0.75 -5.48 15.90
C VAL A 83 -0.08 -6.68 16.54
N LEU A 84 -0.80 -7.35 17.43
CA LEU A 84 -0.32 -8.60 18.02
C LEU A 84 -0.19 -9.66 16.93
N THR A 85 1.04 -10.06 16.64
CA THR A 85 1.38 -10.98 15.55
C THR A 85 2.10 -12.19 16.14
N HIS A 86 1.77 -13.38 15.64
CA HIS A 86 2.42 -14.61 16.04
C HIS A 86 3.60 -14.93 15.11
N ASP A 87 4.81 -14.98 15.66
CA ASP A 87 6.00 -15.45 14.95
C ASP A 87 6.00 -16.98 14.97
N ASN A 88 5.76 -17.61 13.82
CA ASN A 88 5.77 -19.07 13.70
C ASN A 88 7.17 -19.69 13.84
N ALA A 89 8.24 -18.94 13.54
CA ALA A 89 9.61 -19.43 13.66
C ALA A 89 10.05 -19.50 15.12
N LYS A 90 9.68 -18.50 15.92
CA LYS A 90 10.01 -18.44 17.36
C LYS A 90 8.91 -18.97 18.28
N LYS A 91 7.71 -19.22 17.74
CA LYS A 91 6.48 -19.59 18.47
C LYS A 91 6.11 -18.59 19.56
N GLU A 92 6.44 -17.31 19.35
CA GLU A 92 6.19 -16.23 20.29
C GLU A 92 5.19 -15.23 19.70
N THR A 93 4.49 -14.51 20.57
CA THR A 93 3.69 -13.37 20.13
C THR A 93 4.47 -12.09 20.37
N PHE A 94 4.46 -11.21 19.39
CA PHE A 94 5.10 -9.91 19.47
C PHE A 94 4.17 -8.84 18.92
N THR A 95 4.36 -7.60 19.35
CA THR A 95 3.63 -6.46 18.81
C THR A 95 4.35 -6.00 17.55
N MET A 96 3.73 -6.20 16.39
CA MET A 96 4.29 -5.77 15.12
C MET A 96 3.87 -4.33 14.84
N CYS A 97 4.85 -3.44 14.69
CA CYS A 97 4.60 -2.08 14.22
C CYS A 97 4.99 -1.94 12.75
N ALA A 98 4.30 -1.06 12.03
CA ALA A 98 4.63 -0.75 10.63
C ALA A 98 5.04 0.72 10.46
N THR A 99 5.98 0.98 9.55
CA THR A 99 6.44 2.32 9.22
C THR A 99 6.36 2.55 7.72
N LEU A 100 5.75 3.66 7.31
CA LEU A 100 5.79 4.10 5.93
C LEU A 100 7.16 4.72 5.61
N MET A 101 7.89 4.14 4.65
CA MET A 101 9.20 4.62 4.23
C MET A 101 9.12 5.65 3.11
N TRP A 102 8.27 5.40 2.12
CA TRP A 102 8.14 6.28 0.96
C TRP A 102 6.77 6.17 0.32
N THR A 103 6.37 7.27 -0.32
CA THR A 103 5.21 7.39 -1.18
C THR A 103 5.70 7.69 -2.60
N ARG A 104 5.30 6.93 -3.61
CA ARG A 104 5.51 7.34 -5.01
C ARG A 104 4.18 7.50 -5.73
N LEU A 105 4.13 8.55 -6.53
CA LEU A 105 3.18 8.65 -7.62
C LEU A 105 3.82 7.96 -8.82
N TRP A 106 3.12 6.98 -9.38
CA TRP A 106 3.51 6.33 -10.62
C TRP A 106 3.04 7.23 -11.77
N ASP A 107 3.79 8.30 -12.00
CA ASP A 107 3.63 9.12 -13.19
C ASP A 107 4.26 8.37 -14.36
N ASN A 108 3.43 7.98 -15.33
CA ASN A 108 3.92 7.57 -16.65
C ASN A 108 4.52 8.83 -17.31
N VAL A 109 5.85 8.98 -17.21
CA VAL A 109 6.65 9.84 -18.09
C VAL A 109 7.36 8.97 -19.11
#